data_AF-V6TGN4-F1
#
_entry.id   AF-V6TGN4-F1
#
_cell.length_a   1.000
_cell.length_b   1.000
_cell.length_c   1.000
_cell.angle_alpha   90.00
_cell.angle_beta   90.00
_cell.angle_gamma   90.00
#
_symmetry.space_group_name_H-M   'P 1'
#
loop_
_entity.id
_entity.type
_entity.pdbx_description
1 polymer ?
#
loop_
_entity_poly.entity_id
_entity_poly.type
_entity_poly.pdbx_seq_one_letter_code
_entity_poly.pdbx_strand_id
1 'polypeptide(L)'
;MARIFFDIGSEDGELRERLTFSIYRNVSAQTRDFLFKFIREAGPNAFSYRGSAVYAFTSTFFAFGNLARRGIVTKSHPSDPFYPFRTPKLGAGRRIAQEGHLCLISASATSSSQELLVTLKDCANYEKDLVCVGELDGDTSALARIASYANVQMLRTKGVIYIINCGVEGDPSVPDSPLVDLVIQGERDRQAAEKEREDHWHREFSLKLGKPAVDMAKVHI
;
A
#
# COMPACT_ATOMS: atom_id res chain seq x y z
N MET A 1 4.32 2.79 26.00
CA MET A 1 3.44 2.63 24.82
C MET A 1 4.39 2.58 23.64
N ALA A 2 4.29 1.58 22.77
CA ALA A 2 5.22 1.48 21.64
C ALA A 2 4.77 2.43 20.54
N ARG A 3 5.72 3.19 19.98
CA ARG A 3 5.50 4.04 18.82
C ARG A 3 6.27 3.48 17.64
N ILE A 4 5.66 3.52 16.47
CA ILE A 4 6.28 3.10 15.21
C ILE A 4 6.17 4.23 14.21
N PHE A 5 7.09 4.28 13.26
CA PHE A 5 7.04 5.27 12.19
C PHE A 5 7.12 4.61 10.81
N PHE A 6 6.51 5.27 9.84
CA PHE A 6 6.65 4.99 8.42
C PHE A 6 7.03 6.29 7.71
N ASP A 7 8.19 6.31 7.08
CA ASP A 7 8.59 7.35 6.15
C ASP A 7 8.02 7.00 4.78
N ILE A 8 7.13 7.84 4.27
CA ILE A 8 6.44 7.67 3.00
C ILE A 8 7.04 8.62 1.98
N GLY A 9 7.36 8.08 0.81
CA GLY A 9 7.98 8.81 -0.28
C GLY A 9 7.29 8.57 -1.61
N SER A 10 7.56 9.46 -2.57
CA SER A 10 7.30 9.23 -3.98
C SER A 10 8.60 9.04 -4.76
N GLU A 11 8.47 8.42 -5.93
CA GLU A 11 9.57 8.17 -6.86
C GLU A 11 10.20 9.48 -7.41
N ASP A 12 9.37 10.50 -7.64
CA ASP A 12 9.80 11.82 -8.11
C ASP A 12 10.43 12.69 -7.00
N GLY A 13 10.39 12.24 -5.74
CA GLY A 13 10.91 12.96 -4.57
C GLY A 13 10.02 14.10 -4.08
N GLU A 14 8.88 14.36 -4.73
CA GLU A 14 7.97 15.46 -4.39
C GLU A 14 7.15 15.19 -3.12
N LEU A 15 6.95 13.92 -2.75
CA LEU A 15 6.33 13.50 -1.50
C LEU A 15 7.41 12.94 -0.57
N ARG A 16 7.49 13.49 0.64
CA ARG A 16 8.31 12.95 1.73
C ARG A 16 7.69 13.28 3.08
N GLU A 17 7.00 12.31 3.66
CA GLU A 17 6.24 12.46 4.89
C GLU A 17 6.63 11.39 5.91
N ARG A 18 6.53 11.71 7.21
CA ARG A 18 6.64 10.73 8.28
C ARG A 18 5.30 10.58 8.98
N LEU A 19 4.81 9.35 9.08
CA LEU A 19 3.66 9.01 9.90
C LEU A 19 4.14 8.24 11.13
N THR A 20 3.91 8.79 12.31
CA THR A 20 4.19 8.11 13.59
C THR A 20 2.88 7.60 14.18
N PHE A 21 2.83 6.33 14.57
CA PHE A 21 1.65 5.71 15.16
C PHE A 21 1.93 5.22 16.57
N SER A 22 0.99 5.51 17.46
CA SER A 22 0.91 4.94 18.81
C SER A 22 0.16 3.61 18.77
N ILE A 23 0.82 2.52 19.15
CA ILE A 23 0.22 1.18 19.18
C ILE A 23 -0.62 1.00 20.45
N TYR A 24 -1.88 0.59 20.29
CA TYR A 24 -2.80 0.46 21.41
C TYR A 24 -2.34 -0.62 22.41
N ARG A 25 -2.51 -0.32 23.70
CA ARG A 25 -2.10 -1.22 24.79
C ARG A 25 -2.86 -2.54 24.80
N ASN A 26 -4.10 -2.53 24.33
CA ASN A 26 -5.01 -3.67 24.28
C ASN A 26 -4.80 -4.58 23.06
N VAL A 27 -3.88 -4.24 22.15
CA VAL A 27 -3.45 -5.14 21.08
C VAL A 27 -2.69 -6.31 21.72
N SER A 28 -3.04 -7.53 21.32
CA SER A 28 -2.43 -8.74 21.84
C SER A 28 -0.92 -8.73 21.62
N ALA A 29 -0.15 -9.36 22.53
CA ALA A 29 1.31 -9.48 22.36
C ALA A 29 1.65 -10.14 21.03
N GLN A 30 0.95 -11.21 20.66
CA GLN A 30 1.12 -11.91 19.39
C GLN A 30 0.96 -11.00 18.17
N THR A 31 -0.06 -10.13 18.15
CA THR A 31 -0.28 -9.19 17.04
C THR A 31 0.80 -8.10 17.00
N ARG A 32 1.23 -7.60 18.17
CA ARG A 32 2.33 -6.62 18.24
C ARG A 32 3.66 -7.20 17.77
N ASP A 33 4.01 -8.39 18.25
CA ASP A 33 5.26 -9.06 17.89
C ASP A 33 5.29 -9.40 16.40
N PHE A 34 4.15 -9.84 15.86
CA PHE A 34 3.96 -10.04 14.42
C PHE A 34 4.19 -8.75 13.62
N LEU A 35 3.59 -7.63 14.03
CA LEU A 35 3.78 -6.33 13.38
C LEU A 35 5.25 -5.87 13.46
N PHE A 36 5.83 -5.91 14.66
CA PHE A 36 7.19 -5.41 14.92
C PHE A 36 8.26 -6.24 14.24
N LYS A 37 8.04 -7.54 14.06
CA LYS A 37 8.93 -8.40 13.27
C LYS A 37 9.21 -7.79 11.90
N PHE A 38 8.17 -7.44 11.13
CA PHE A 38 8.33 -6.93 9.77
C PHE A 38 8.71 -5.45 9.69
N ILE A 39 8.51 -4.68 10.76
CA ILE A 39 9.03 -3.32 10.87
C ILE A 39 10.54 -3.33 11.11
N ARG A 40 11.01 -4.24 11.97
CA ARG A 40 12.42 -4.39 12.34
C ARG A 40 13.23 -5.16 11.32
N GLU A 41 12.57 -5.97 10.49
CA GLU A 41 13.23 -6.84 9.54
C GLU A 41 14.14 -6.04 8.58
N ALA A 42 15.35 -6.54 8.44
CA ALA A 42 16.42 -5.97 7.63
C ALA A 42 17.25 -7.06 6.90
N GLY A 43 16.92 -8.34 7.10
CA GLY A 43 17.63 -9.45 6.49
C GLY A 43 17.46 -9.50 4.96
N PRO A 44 18.50 -9.93 4.23
CA PRO A 44 18.39 -10.16 2.80
C PRO A 44 17.34 -11.25 2.53
N ASN A 45 16.42 -11.00 1.59
CA ASN A 45 15.29 -11.87 1.21
C ASN A 45 14.17 -12.03 2.25
N ALA A 46 14.20 -11.28 3.35
CA ALA A 46 13.10 -11.25 4.30
C ALA A 46 12.07 -10.16 3.95
N PHE A 47 10.81 -10.39 4.28
CA PHE A 47 9.78 -9.37 4.10
C PHE A 47 9.94 -8.28 5.16
N SER A 48 10.01 -7.04 4.70
CA SER A 48 9.96 -5.84 5.54
C SER A 48 8.82 -4.94 5.06
N TYR A 49 8.42 -3.93 5.84
CA TYR A 49 7.61 -2.84 5.28
C TYR A 49 8.45 -1.81 4.51
N ARG A 50 9.77 -1.73 4.75
CA ARG A 50 10.71 -0.81 4.08
C ARG A 50 10.93 -1.14 2.60
N GLY A 51 10.45 -0.29 1.71
CA GLY A 51 10.40 -0.49 0.27
C GLY A 51 9.05 -1.03 -0.22
N SER A 52 8.04 -1.15 0.64
CA SER A 52 6.71 -1.58 0.19
C SER A 52 6.01 -0.44 -0.55
N ALA A 53 5.60 -0.69 -1.79
CA ALA A 53 4.73 0.23 -2.52
C ALA A 53 3.34 0.30 -1.87
N VAL A 54 2.75 1.49 -1.90
CA VAL A 54 1.33 1.70 -1.67
C VAL A 54 0.60 1.23 -2.92
N TYR A 55 -0.08 0.09 -2.81
CA TYR A 55 -0.66 -0.59 -3.97
C TYR A 55 -2.14 -0.33 -4.17
N ALA A 56 -2.82 0.17 -3.13
CA ALA A 56 -4.19 0.58 -3.19
C ALA A 56 -4.31 1.95 -2.52
N PHE A 57 -4.93 2.88 -3.23
CA PHE A 57 -5.24 4.21 -2.74
C PHE A 57 -6.70 4.49 -3.06
N THR A 58 -7.46 4.89 -2.05
CA THR A 58 -8.89 5.20 -2.17
C THR A 58 -9.16 6.56 -1.55
N SER A 59 -10.40 7.05 -1.67
CA SER A 59 -10.82 8.27 -0.97
C SER A 59 -10.89 8.10 0.56
N THR A 60 -10.81 6.88 1.08
CA THR A 60 -10.99 6.55 2.50
C THR A 60 -9.75 5.97 3.17
N PHE A 61 -8.82 5.37 2.42
CA PHE A 61 -7.62 4.74 2.96
C PHE A 61 -6.56 4.52 1.88
N PHE A 62 -5.34 4.18 2.32
CA PHE A 62 -4.33 3.56 1.48
C PHE A 62 -3.74 2.31 2.13
N ALA A 63 -3.25 1.37 1.31
CA ALA A 63 -2.73 0.08 1.78
C ALA A 63 -1.36 -0.28 1.19
N PHE A 64 -0.56 -0.99 1.97
CA PHE A 64 0.80 -1.40 1.63
C PHE A 64 1.18 -2.73 2.32
N GLY A 65 2.34 -3.29 1.96
CA GLY A 65 2.85 -4.53 2.54
C GLY A 65 2.44 -5.80 1.80
N ASN A 66 2.03 -5.69 0.54
CA ASN A 66 1.69 -6.85 -0.30
C ASN A 66 2.96 -7.63 -0.72
N LEU A 67 3.02 -8.94 -0.43
CA LEU A 67 4.18 -9.78 -0.72
C LEU A 67 4.48 -9.92 -2.22
N ALA A 68 3.45 -10.06 -3.04
CA ALA A 68 3.62 -10.25 -4.48
C ALA A 68 4.27 -9.02 -5.12
N ARG A 69 3.85 -7.82 -4.70
CA ARG A 69 4.48 -6.56 -5.13
C ARG A 69 5.88 -6.33 -4.57
N ARG A 70 6.27 -7.09 -3.55
CA ARG A 70 7.66 -7.17 -3.07
C ARG A 70 8.50 -8.20 -3.82
N GLY A 71 7.95 -8.88 -4.81
CA GLY A 71 8.61 -10.00 -5.48
C GLY A 71 8.79 -11.22 -4.57
N ILE A 72 8.12 -11.27 -3.41
CA ILE A 72 8.19 -12.39 -2.48
C ILE A 72 7.14 -13.43 -2.87
N VAL A 73 7.61 -14.53 -3.44
CA VAL A 73 6.77 -15.69 -3.77
C VAL A 73 6.79 -16.67 -2.59
N THR A 74 5.61 -16.91 -2.01
CA THR A 74 5.43 -17.89 -0.94
C THR A 74 4.85 -19.18 -1.52
N LYS A 75 5.42 -20.34 -1.14
CA LYS A 75 4.92 -21.66 -1.55
C LYS A 75 3.65 -22.06 -0.78
N SER A 76 3.36 -21.41 0.34
CA SER A 76 2.18 -21.67 1.17
C SER A 76 1.04 -20.73 0.78
N HIS A 77 -0.18 -21.29 0.72
CA HIS A 77 -1.38 -20.50 0.45
C HIS A 77 -1.78 -19.67 1.69
N PRO A 78 -2.37 -18.45 1.55
CA PRO A 78 -2.78 -17.63 2.70
C PRO A 78 -3.75 -18.32 3.69
N SER A 79 -4.52 -19.30 3.21
CA SER A 79 -5.42 -20.11 4.05
C SER A 79 -4.70 -21.19 4.87
N ASP A 80 -3.44 -21.49 4.56
CA ASP A 80 -2.65 -22.54 5.23
C ASP A 80 -2.39 -22.18 6.71
N PRO A 81 -2.70 -23.07 7.66
CA PRO A 81 -2.35 -22.97 9.07
C PRO A 81 -0.97 -22.39 9.39
N PHE A 82 0.04 -22.80 8.61
CA PHE A 82 1.45 -22.49 8.80
C PHE A 82 1.93 -21.30 7.96
N TYR A 83 1.03 -20.58 7.29
CA TYR A 83 1.40 -19.39 6.52
C TYR A 83 2.08 -18.35 7.45
N PRO A 84 3.35 -17.99 7.20
CA PRO A 84 4.15 -17.24 8.18
C PRO A 84 3.83 -15.73 8.23
N PHE A 85 2.97 -15.26 7.32
CA PHE A 85 2.57 -13.86 7.20
C PHE A 85 1.12 -13.63 7.63
N ARG A 86 0.66 -14.35 8.67
CA ARG A 86 -0.63 -14.08 9.30
C ARG A 86 -0.58 -14.11 10.83
N THR A 87 -1.55 -13.44 11.43
CA THR A 87 -1.77 -13.40 12.88
C THR A 87 -3.28 -13.55 13.18
N PRO A 88 -3.70 -14.07 14.35
CA PRO A 88 -5.12 -14.16 14.68
C PRO A 88 -5.81 -12.79 14.66
N LYS A 89 -7.05 -12.77 14.17
CA LYS A 89 -7.86 -11.55 13.97
C LYS A 89 -8.52 -11.07 15.27
N LEU A 90 -7.74 -10.93 16.34
CA LEU A 90 -8.23 -10.52 17.65
C LEU A 90 -8.54 -9.02 17.67
N GLY A 91 -9.80 -8.67 17.95
CA GLY A 91 -10.24 -7.27 18.03
C GLY A 91 -10.84 -6.69 16.74
N ALA A 92 -11.05 -7.52 15.70
CA ALA A 92 -11.87 -7.10 14.55
C ALA A 92 -13.33 -6.85 14.94
N GLY A 93 -14.01 -6.00 14.17
CA GLY A 93 -15.37 -5.54 14.47
C GLY A 93 -15.44 -4.54 15.62
N ARG A 94 -14.31 -4.14 16.21
CA ARG A 94 -14.25 -2.94 17.06
C ARG A 94 -14.33 -1.73 16.15
N ARG A 95 -15.05 -0.70 16.60
CA ARG A 95 -15.37 0.47 15.77
C ARG A 95 -14.09 1.14 15.24
N ILE A 96 -13.96 1.26 13.92
CA ILE A 96 -12.85 1.94 13.22
C ILE A 96 -13.45 3.19 12.62
N ALA A 97 -13.64 4.20 13.47
CA ALA A 97 -14.53 5.31 13.15
C ALA A 97 -13.85 6.58 12.62
N GLN A 98 -12.52 6.57 12.40
CA GLN A 98 -11.76 7.82 12.29
C GLN A 98 -10.57 7.74 11.35
N GLU A 99 -10.20 8.91 10.81
CA GLU A 99 -8.95 9.18 10.09
C GLU A 99 -7.74 8.94 11.01
N GLY A 100 -6.64 8.45 10.44
CA GLY A 100 -5.38 8.25 11.17
C GLY A 100 -5.24 6.94 11.92
N HIS A 101 -6.11 5.95 11.69
CA HIS A 101 -5.92 4.61 12.24
C HIS A 101 -5.02 3.75 11.37
N LEU A 102 -4.19 2.93 12.02
CA LEU A 102 -3.40 1.88 11.42
C LEU A 102 -4.06 0.52 11.67
N CYS A 103 -4.37 -0.19 10.60
CA CYS A 103 -5.12 -1.45 10.65
C CYS A 103 -4.39 -2.58 9.90
N LEU A 104 -4.51 -3.80 10.40
CA LEU A 104 -4.16 -5.02 9.66
C LEU A 104 -5.34 -5.48 8.80
N ILE A 105 -5.06 -5.86 7.56
CA ILE A 105 -6.05 -6.38 6.61
C ILE A 105 -6.28 -7.88 6.87
N SER A 106 -7.50 -8.36 6.63
CA SER A 106 -7.84 -9.79 6.77
C SER A 106 -7.13 -10.66 5.72
N ALA A 107 -6.51 -11.74 6.17
CA ALA A 107 -6.08 -12.85 5.31
C ALA A 107 -7.20 -13.89 5.13
N SER A 108 -8.03 -14.07 6.16
CA SER A 108 -9.13 -15.01 6.18
C SER A 108 -10.19 -14.59 7.20
N ALA A 109 -11.22 -15.41 7.40
CA ALA A 109 -12.24 -15.17 8.44
C ALA A 109 -11.66 -15.10 9.86
N THR A 110 -10.54 -15.79 10.14
CA THR A 110 -9.98 -15.93 11.49
C THR A 110 -8.60 -15.29 11.66
N SER A 111 -7.99 -14.79 10.58
CA SER A 111 -6.63 -14.23 10.60
C SER A 111 -6.50 -12.95 9.79
N SER A 112 -5.58 -12.08 10.23
CA SER A 112 -5.09 -10.94 9.48
C SER A 112 -3.77 -11.28 8.78
N SER A 113 -3.51 -10.68 7.62
CA SER A 113 -2.23 -10.79 6.90
C SER A 113 -1.20 -9.79 7.46
N GLN A 114 -0.01 -9.77 6.85
CA GLN A 114 0.99 -8.72 7.02
C GLN A 114 0.66 -7.42 6.28
N GLU A 115 -0.48 -7.34 5.59
CA GLU A 115 -0.83 -6.12 4.86
C GLU A 115 -1.44 -5.09 5.83
N LEU A 116 -1.01 -3.85 5.66
CA LEU A 116 -1.43 -2.72 6.48
C LEU A 116 -2.24 -1.73 5.67
N LEU A 117 -3.15 -1.08 6.36
CA LEU A 117 -4.00 -0.02 5.85
C LEU A 117 -3.96 1.17 6.82
N VAL A 118 -3.84 2.37 6.27
CA VAL A 118 -3.96 3.63 7.02
C VAL A 118 -5.23 4.34 6.57
N THR A 119 -6.08 4.70 7.53
CA THR A 119 -7.34 5.39 7.25
C THR A 119 -7.11 6.87 6.96
N LEU A 120 -7.68 7.36 5.86
CA LEU A 120 -7.74 8.77 5.48
C LEU A 120 -9.08 9.41 5.89
N LYS A 121 -10.11 8.59 6.09
CA LYS A 121 -11.46 8.96 6.55
C LYS A 121 -12.06 7.82 7.35
N ASP A 122 -13.29 8.01 7.82
CA ASP A 122 -14.09 6.96 8.44
C ASP A 122 -14.17 5.71 7.53
N CYS A 123 -13.83 4.56 8.11
CA CYS A 123 -13.78 3.26 7.46
C CYS A 123 -14.71 2.24 8.15
N ALA A 124 -15.76 2.71 8.83
CA ALA A 124 -16.71 1.86 9.56
C ALA A 124 -17.26 0.67 8.74
N ASN A 125 -17.42 0.83 7.43
CA ASN A 125 -17.90 -0.22 6.53
C ASN A 125 -16.95 -1.44 6.43
N TYR A 126 -15.68 -1.27 6.80
CA TYR A 126 -14.64 -2.30 6.74
C TYR A 126 -14.29 -2.88 8.13
N GLU A 127 -14.99 -2.48 9.20
CA GLU A 127 -14.68 -2.89 10.59
C GLU A 127 -14.58 -4.40 10.79
N LYS A 128 -15.42 -5.15 10.08
CA LYS A 128 -15.43 -6.62 10.15
C LYS A 128 -14.17 -7.23 9.56
N ASP A 129 -13.46 -6.52 8.67
CA ASP A 129 -12.33 -6.99 7.90
C ASP A 129 -10.98 -6.45 8.37
N LEU A 130 -11.00 -5.57 9.37
CA LEU A 130 -9.83 -4.85 9.83
C LEU A 130 -9.59 -5.06 11.32
N VAL A 131 -8.32 -5.14 11.70
CA VAL A 131 -7.90 -5.11 13.10
C VAL A 131 -7.12 -3.82 13.32
N CYS A 132 -7.71 -2.87 14.03
CA CYS A 132 -7.04 -1.61 14.36
C CYS A 132 -5.97 -1.85 15.43
N VAL A 133 -4.73 -1.50 15.11
CA VAL A 133 -3.55 -1.74 15.97
C VAL A 133 -2.98 -0.46 16.57
N GLY A 134 -3.30 0.70 16.00
CA GLY A 134 -2.84 1.97 16.52
C GLY A 134 -3.46 3.17 15.82
N GLU A 135 -3.05 4.34 16.28
CA GLU A 135 -3.52 5.64 15.79
C GLU A 135 -2.35 6.59 15.57
N LEU A 136 -2.53 7.51 14.63
CA LEU A 136 -1.53 8.51 14.29
C LEU A 136 -1.29 9.41 15.50
N ASP A 137 -0.02 9.64 15.81
CA ASP A 137 0.43 10.57 16.84
C ASP A 137 0.65 11.95 16.20
N GLY A 138 -0.06 12.97 16.68
CA GLY A 138 -0.01 14.33 16.13
C GLY A 138 -1.17 14.68 15.20
N ASP A 139 -0.94 15.61 14.27
CA ASP A 139 -1.97 16.06 13.34
C ASP A 139 -2.07 15.17 12.09
N THR A 140 -3.21 15.25 11.40
CA THR A 140 -3.48 14.49 10.17
C THR A 140 -3.01 15.19 8.90
N SER A 141 -2.26 16.30 9.00
CA SER A 141 -1.87 17.10 7.83
C SER A 141 -0.98 16.32 6.86
N ALA A 142 -0.15 15.41 7.36
CA ALA A 142 0.65 14.50 6.55
C ALA A 142 -0.24 13.56 5.71
N LEU A 143 -1.34 13.05 6.27
CA LEU A 143 -2.30 12.22 5.54
C LEU A 143 -2.97 13.02 4.42
N ALA A 144 -3.34 14.27 4.68
CA ALA A 144 -3.91 15.16 3.67
C ALA A 144 -2.93 15.43 2.52
N ARG A 145 -1.64 15.63 2.81
CA ARG A 145 -0.59 15.82 1.78
C ARG A 145 -0.39 14.55 0.95
N ILE A 146 -0.31 13.38 1.60
CA ILE A 146 -0.23 12.08 0.90
C ILE A 146 -1.45 11.87 0.00
N ALA A 147 -2.66 12.13 0.52
CA ALA A 147 -3.90 12.02 -0.24
C ALA A 147 -3.98 13.00 -1.41
N SER A 148 -3.56 14.25 -1.20
CA SER A 148 -3.50 15.25 -2.26
C SER A 148 -2.54 14.85 -3.37
N TYR A 149 -1.36 14.29 -3.02
CA TYR A 149 -0.40 13.81 -4.00
C TYR A 149 -0.97 12.63 -4.80
N ALA A 150 -1.60 11.66 -4.12
CA ALA A 150 -2.22 10.50 -4.77
C ALA A 150 -3.41 10.86 -5.67
N ASN A 151 -4.17 11.92 -5.32
CA ASN A 151 -5.34 12.38 -6.06
C ASN A 151 -4.99 13.20 -7.33
N VAL A 152 -3.72 13.39 -7.65
CA VAL A 152 -3.30 14.03 -8.90
C VAL A 152 -3.48 13.05 -10.06
N GLN A 153 -4.64 13.20 -10.72
CA GLN A 153 -5.11 12.65 -12.00
C GLN A 153 -6.12 11.49 -11.94
N MET A 154 -7.23 11.72 -12.66
CA MET A 154 -8.21 10.71 -13.06
C MET A 154 -7.47 9.50 -13.64
N LEU A 155 -7.46 8.40 -12.87
CA LEU A 155 -7.03 7.06 -13.25
C LEU A 155 -5.53 6.69 -13.11
N ARG A 156 -4.62 7.59 -12.72
CA ARG A 156 -3.20 7.25 -12.45
C ARG A 156 -2.62 8.08 -11.32
N THR A 157 -1.92 7.46 -10.38
CA THR A 157 -1.08 8.19 -9.41
C THR A 157 0.06 8.89 -10.16
N LYS A 158 0.39 10.14 -9.79
CA LYS A 158 1.48 10.94 -10.39
C LYS A 158 2.84 10.21 -10.42
N GLY A 159 3.06 9.30 -9.47
CA GLY A 159 4.21 8.40 -9.37
C GLY A 159 3.95 7.30 -8.35
N VAL A 160 4.92 6.39 -8.17
CA VAL A 160 4.84 5.32 -7.18
C VAL A 160 5.03 5.91 -5.78
N ILE A 161 4.07 5.69 -4.89
CA ILE A 161 4.20 6.01 -3.45
C ILE A 161 4.68 4.74 -2.73
N TYR A 162 5.65 4.86 -1.84
CA TYR A 162 6.23 3.72 -1.14
C TYR A 162 6.71 4.10 0.27
N ILE A 163 6.95 3.07 1.09
CA ILE A 163 7.58 3.22 2.40
C ILE A 163 9.10 3.33 2.19
N ILE A 164 9.69 4.52 2.34
CA ILE A 164 11.14 4.73 2.29
C ILE A 164 11.82 3.99 3.43
N ASN A 165 11.31 4.18 4.65
CA ASN A 165 11.84 3.59 5.87
C ASN A 165 10.72 3.35 6.88
N CYS A 166 10.96 2.47 7.83
CA CYS A 166 10.08 2.23 8.97
C CYS A 166 10.91 1.76 10.17
N GLY A 167 10.37 1.98 11.37
CA GLY A 167 11.03 1.57 12.60
C GLY A 167 10.13 1.68 13.82
N VAL A 168 10.61 1.14 14.93
CA VAL A 168 10.03 1.36 16.26
C VAL A 168 10.83 2.47 16.93
N GLU A 169 10.17 3.47 17.52
CA GLU A 169 10.88 4.54 18.22
C GLU A 169 11.71 3.98 19.38
N GLY A 170 12.98 4.40 19.46
CA GLY A 170 13.95 3.92 20.44
C GLY A 170 14.78 2.71 20.00
N ASP A 171 14.41 2.05 18.90
CA ASP A 171 15.26 1.01 18.28
C ASP A 171 16.41 1.66 17.49
N PRO A 172 17.54 0.94 17.29
CA PRO A 172 18.65 1.44 16.47
C PRO A 172 18.23 1.68 15.02
N SER A 173 18.84 2.69 14.39
CA SER A 173 18.59 3.00 12.98
C SER A 173 19.01 1.82 12.09
N VAL A 174 18.10 1.41 11.22
CA VAL A 174 18.37 0.40 10.19
C VAL A 174 18.77 1.11 8.90
N PRO A 175 19.84 0.67 8.20
CA PRO A 175 20.27 1.29 6.94
C PRO A 175 19.22 1.18 5.83
N ASP A 176 19.32 2.08 4.86
CA ASP A 176 18.44 2.11 3.70
C ASP A 176 18.51 0.79 2.93
N SER A 177 17.35 0.33 2.45
CA SER A 177 17.25 -0.98 1.79
C SER A 177 17.33 -0.84 0.27
N PRO A 178 18.18 -1.63 -0.41
CA PRO A 178 18.20 -1.69 -1.88
C PRO A 178 16.89 -2.24 -2.47
N LEU A 179 15.98 -2.77 -1.64
CA LEU A 179 14.64 -3.18 -2.06
C LEU A 179 13.79 -2.02 -2.54
N VAL A 180 14.05 -0.79 -2.09
CA VAL A 180 13.35 0.41 -2.55
C VAL A 180 13.56 0.58 -4.06
N ASP A 181 14.83 0.54 -4.50
CA ASP A 181 15.19 0.69 -5.91
C ASP A 181 14.60 -0.42 -6.78
N LEU A 182 14.59 -1.66 -6.28
CA LEU A 182 14.01 -2.81 -6.98
C LEU A 182 12.49 -2.69 -7.14
N VAL A 183 11.78 -2.18 -6.13
CA VAL A 183 10.32 -1.98 -6.22
C VAL A 183 9.98 -0.84 -7.16
N ILE A 184 10.74 0.26 -7.13
CA ILE A 184 10.60 1.36 -8.08
C ILE A 184 10.80 0.83 -9.51
N GLN A 185 11.87 0.07 -9.76
CA GLN A 185 12.15 -0.48 -11.08
C GLN A 185 11.05 -1.46 -11.52
N GLY A 186 10.64 -2.39 -10.65
CA GLY A 186 9.59 -3.35 -10.98
C GLY A 186 8.24 -2.69 -11.29
N GLU A 187 7.89 -1.60 -10.59
CA GLU A 187 6.67 -0.85 -10.86
C GLU A 187 6.78 -0.02 -12.15
N ARG A 188 7.96 0.54 -12.46
CA ARG A 188 8.24 1.17 -13.77
C ARG A 188 8.09 0.17 -14.91
N ASP A 189 8.66 -1.02 -14.77
CA ASP A 189 8.58 -2.08 -15.78
C ASP A 189 7.12 -2.52 -15.98
N ARG A 190 6.35 -2.64 -14.88
CA ARG A 190 4.92 -2.95 -14.92
C ARG A 190 4.12 -1.86 -15.66
N GLN A 191 4.35 -0.59 -15.35
CA GLN A 191 3.67 0.53 -16.01
C GLN A 191 4.04 0.61 -17.49
N ALA A 192 5.31 0.34 -17.85
CA ALA A 192 5.74 0.26 -19.24
C ALA A 192 5.02 -0.86 -19.98
N ALA A 193 4.94 -2.06 -19.40
CA ALA A 193 4.22 -3.19 -19.98
C ALA A 193 2.70 -2.94 -20.12
N GLU A 194 2.08 -2.27 -19.14
CA GLU A 194 0.67 -1.87 -19.23
C GLU A 194 0.43 -0.86 -20.35
N LYS A 195 1.33 0.10 -20.52
CA LYS A 195 1.27 1.08 -21.60
C LYS A 195 1.44 0.42 -22.96
N GLU A 196 2.38 -0.51 -23.11
CA GLU A 196 2.54 -1.28 -24.36
C GLU A 196 1.27 -2.09 -24.69
N ARG A 197 0.62 -2.67 -23.68
CA ARG A 197 -0.63 -3.41 -23.86
C ARG A 197 -1.79 -2.49 -24.27
N GLU A 198 -1.86 -1.30 -23.68
CA GLU A 198 -2.84 -0.26 -24.02
C GLU A 198 -2.62 0.25 -25.45
N ASP A 199 -1.38 0.55 -25.83
CA ASP A 199 -1.01 0.97 -27.18
C ASP A 199 -1.34 -0.13 -28.23
N HIS A 200 -1.09 -1.39 -27.88
CA HIS A 200 -1.48 -2.54 -28.71
C HIS A 200 -3.00 -2.62 -28.86
N TRP A 201 -3.75 -2.52 -27.76
CA TRP A 201 -5.21 -2.53 -27.78
C TRP A 201 -5.77 -1.36 -28.62
N HIS A 202 -5.24 -0.14 -28.48
CA HIS A 202 -5.64 1.01 -29.29
C HIS A 202 -5.36 0.80 -30.78
N ARG A 203 -4.22 0.20 -31.14
CA ARG A 203 -3.92 -0.16 -32.53
C ARG A 203 -4.91 -1.17 -33.09
N GLU A 204 -5.19 -2.26 -32.35
CA GLU A 204 -6.16 -3.26 -32.78
C GLU A 204 -7.59 -2.69 -32.88
N PHE A 205 -7.98 -1.85 -31.93
CA PHE A 205 -9.28 -1.19 -31.93
C PHE A 205 -9.42 -0.22 -33.11
N SER A 206 -8.37 0.56 -33.40
CA SER A 206 -8.33 1.48 -34.56
C SER A 206 -8.38 0.74 -35.90
N LEU A 207 -7.74 -0.44 -35.99
CA LEU A 207 -7.81 -1.30 -37.18
C LEU A 207 -9.21 -1.89 -37.38
N LYS A 208 -9.91 -2.25 -36.30
CA LYS A 208 -11.28 -2.80 -36.35
C LYS A 208 -12.35 -1.75 -36.70
N LEU A 209 -12.13 -0.49 -36.35
CA LEU A 209 -13.04 0.61 -36.69
C LEU A 209 -12.94 1.05 -38.16
N GLY A 210 -11.95 0.57 -38.91
CA GLY A 210 -11.70 0.97 -40.29
C GLY A 210 -11.20 2.41 -40.38
N LYS A 211 -10.37 2.69 -41.39
CA LYS A 211 -10.07 4.09 -41.75
C LYS A 211 -11.41 4.79 -42.03
N PRO A 212 -11.67 6.00 -41.50
CA PRO A 212 -12.82 6.76 -41.97
C PRO A 212 -12.62 7.01 -43.47
N ALA A 213 -13.46 6.39 -44.29
CA ALA A 213 -13.63 6.75 -45.69
C ALA A 213 -14.43 8.06 -45.74
N VAL A 214 -13.82 9.17 -45.33
CA VAL A 214 -14.36 10.49 -45.65
C VAL A 214 -13.73 10.89 -46.97
N ASP A 215 -14.41 10.49 -48.05
CA ASP A 215 -14.18 11.03 -49.37
C ASP A 215 -14.64 12.50 -49.33
N MET A 216 -13.71 13.45 -49.16
CA MET A 216 -13.98 14.90 -49.13
C MET A 216 -14.33 15.47 -50.51
N ALA A 217 -14.98 14.68 -51.36
CA ALA A 217 -15.47 15.10 -52.67
C ALA A 217 -17.00 15.10 -52.64
N LYS A 218 -17.57 16.31 -52.52
CA LYS A 218 -19.00 16.69 -52.63
C LYS A 218 -19.73 16.92 -51.31
N VAL A 219 -19.43 18.04 -50.67
CA VAL A 219 -20.49 18.88 -50.09
C VAL A 219 -20.38 20.24 -50.79
N HIS A 220 -21.18 20.44 -51.83
CA HIS A 220 -21.51 21.80 -52.28
C HIS A 220 -22.68 22.27 -51.42
N ILE A 221 -22.47 23.38 -50.72
CA ILE A 221 -23.52 24.16 -50.06
C ILE A 221 -24.19 25.02 -51.12
#